data_AF-A0A7R7WJX1-F1
#
_entry.id   AF-A0A7R7WJX1-F1
#
_cell.length_a   1.000
_cell.length_b   1.000
_cell.length_c   1.000
_cell.angle_alpha   90.00
_cell.angle_beta   90.00
_cell.angle_gamma   90.00
#
_symmetry.space_group_name_H-M   'P 1'
#
loop_
_entity.id
_entity.type
_entity.pdbx_description
1 polymer ?
#
loop_
_entity_poly.entity_id
_entity_poly.type
_entity_poly.pdbx_seq_one_letter_code
_entity_poly.pdbx_strand_id
1 'polypeptide(L)'
;MDSHNSVQTVLSVRTILEYILLELDMRTILISASRVNRFWNYTISNSRPIQQALFIQPFRRRNHNSSQGVLNPLLVEAFPGIFQRNSTVFPEHTESKLTFDTFHMVRDPTKTGIYMRENASWRRMLVQQPPARALGIVSHIGDDTGFRERCEIQVS
;
A
#
# COMPACT_ATOMS: atom_id res chain seq x y z
N MET A 1 9.19 28.66 -36.91
CA MET A 1 8.77 27.27 -37.17
C MET A 1 8.77 26.57 -35.84
N ASP A 2 7.69 26.72 -35.12
CA ASP A 2 7.58 26.25 -33.75
C ASP A 2 7.30 24.75 -33.82
N SER A 3 8.34 23.94 -33.63
CA SER A 3 8.15 22.57 -33.20
C SER A 3 7.52 22.64 -31.81
N HIS A 4 6.19 22.79 -31.77
CA HIS A 4 5.42 22.44 -30.59
C HIS A 4 5.85 21.02 -30.25
N ASN A 5 6.58 20.90 -29.14
CA ASN A 5 7.20 19.66 -28.72
C ASN A 5 6.09 18.60 -28.58
N SER A 6 6.01 17.68 -29.54
CA SER A 6 4.96 16.66 -29.63
C SER A 6 4.89 15.80 -28.38
N VAL A 7 6.00 15.68 -27.65
CA VAL A 7 6.04 15.03 -26.33
C VAL A 7 5.28 15.85 -25.29
N GLN A 8 5.44 17.17 -25.27
CA GLN A 8 4.71 18.04 -24.33
C GLN A 8 3.21 18.04 -24.61
N THR A 9 2.80 18.02 -25.87
CA THR A 9 1.37 17.94 -26.22
C THR A 9 0.78 16.62 -25.76
N VAL A 10 1.46 15.49 -25.98
CA VAL A 10 1.05 14.17 -25.50
C VAL A 10 0.93 14.12 -23.97
N LEU A 11 1.94 14.63 -23.25
CA LEU A 11 1.94 14.65 -21.76
C LEU A 11 0.94 15.65 -21.15
N SER A 12 0.37 16.53 -21.96
CA SER A 12 -0.70 17.45 -21.56
C SER A 12 -2.10 16.85 -21.72
N VAL A 13 -2.22 15.74 -22.45
CA VAL A 13 -3.48 15.01 -22.57
C VAL A 13 -3.66 14.10 -21.37
N ARG A 14 -4.68 14.37 -20.54
CA ARG A 14 -4.93 13.65 -19.28
C ARG A 14 -4.99 12.13 -19.47
N THR A 15 -5.72 11.66 -20.49
CA THR A 15 -5.93 10.22 -20.72
C THR A 15 -4.64 9.51 -21.09
N ILE A 16 -3.81 10.12 -21.95
CA ILE A 16 -2.53 9.53 -22.35
C ILE A 16 -1.55 9.53 -21.17
N LEU A 17 -1.48 10.64 -20.44
CA LEU A 17 -0.68 10.72 -19.22
C LEU A 17 -1.10 9.64 -18.21
N GLU A 18 -2.41 9.43 -18.03
CA GLU A 18 -2.93 8.39 -17.14
C GLU A 18 -2.42 6.99 -17.52
N TYR A 19 -2.51 6.61 -18.81
CA TYR A 19 -2.00 5.33 -19.28
C TYR A 19 -0.49 5.18 -19.07
N ILE A 20 0.29 6.22 -19.37
CA ILE A 20 1.75 6.19 -19.13
C ILE A 20 2.05 6.01 -17.65
N LEU A 21 1.35 6.72 -16.77
CA LEU A 21 1.56 6.64 -15.32
C LEU A 21 1.17 5.27 -14.75
N LEU A 22 0.19 4.57 -15.33
CA LEU A 22 -0.23 3.24 -14.89
C LEU A 22 0.82 2.16 -15.17
N GLU A 23 1.72 2.37 -16.13
CA GLU A 23 2.83 1.47 -16.43
C GLU A 23 4.05 1.68 -15.50
N LEU A 24 4.03 2.73 -14.67
CA LEU A 24 5.11 3.02 -13.73
C LEU A 24 4.91 2.30 -12.40
N ASP A 25 6.01 2.12 -11.66
CA ASP A 25 5.96 1.62 -10.30
C ASP A 25 5.33 2.66 -9.33
N MET A 26 4.71 2.15 -8.27
CA MET A 26 4.02 3.01 -7.30
C MET A 26 4.93 4.07 -6.65
N ARG A 27 6.21 3.77 -6.40
CA ARG A 27 7.12 4.74 -5.75
C ARG A 27 7.39 5.91 -6.67
N THR A 28 7.66 5.63 -7.95
CA THR A 28 7.88 6.66 -8.97
C THR A 28 6.64 7.56 -9.10
N ILE A 29 5.44 7.01 -9.07
CA ILE A 29 4.21 7.81 -9.15
C ILE A 29 4.08 8.73 -7.91
N LEU A 30 4.27 8.19 -6.71
CA LEU A 30 4.06 8.91 -5.44
C LEU A 30 5.13 9.96 -5.15
N ILE A 31 6.40 9.66 -5.46
CA ILE A 31 7.55 10.46 -5.04
C ILE A 31 8.01 11.40 -6.16
N SER A 32 8.00 10.94 -7.41
CA SER A 32 8.57 11.67 -8.55
C SER A 32 7.47 12.34 -9.37
N ALA A 33 6.51 11.55 -9.90
CA ALA A 33 5.52 12.02 -10.85
C ALA A 33 4.58 13.09 -10.24
N SER A 34 4.17 12.90 -8.98
CA SER A 34 3.33 13.85 -8.24
C SER A 34 3.96 15.24 -8.07
N ARG A 35 5.28 15.35 -8.22
CA ARG A 35 6.06 16.59 -7.99
C ARG A 35 6.49 17.31 -9.27
N VAL A 36 6.19 16.74 -10.45
CA VAL A 36 6.59 17.33 -11.74
C VAL A 36 5.90 18.67 -11.98
N ASN A 37 4.57 18.69 -11.92
CA ASN A 37 3.77 19.92 -12.02
C ASN A 37 2.36 19.72 -11.43
N ARG A 38 1.57 20.81 -11.37
CA ARG A 38 0.21 20.77 -10.82
C ARG A 38 -0.74 19.91 -11.65
N PHE A 39 -0.56 19.82 -12.97
CA PHE A 39 -1.39 19.02 -13.86
C PHE A 39 -1.21 17.51 -13.62
N TRP A 40 0.03 17.06 -13.43
CA TRP A 40 0.36 15.68 -13.09
C TRP A 40 -0.20 15.30 -11.72
N ASN A 41 0.04 16.14 -10.70
CA ASN A 41 -0.50 15.90 -9.37
C ASN A 41 -2.04 15.81 -9.37
N TYR A 42 -2.69 16.70 -10.13
CA TYR A 42 -4.14 16.69 -10.29
C TYR A 42 -4.65 15.46 -11.05
N THR A 43 -3.94 15.01 -12.08
CA THR A 43 -4.26 13.78 -12.82
C THR A 43 -4.15 12.56 -11.91
N ILE A 44 -3.04 12.43 -11.17
CA ILE A 44 -2.81 11.34 -10.20
C ILE A 44 -3.89 11.33 -9.13
N SER A 45 -4.24 12.49 -8.57
CA SER A 45 -5.22 12.62 -7.47
C SER A 45 -6.66 12.31 -7.90
N ASN A 46 -7.02 12.62 -9.15
CA ASN A 46 -8.40 12.53 -9.63
C ASN A 46 -8.66 11.35 -10.56
N SER A 47 -7.62 10.64 -10.99
CA SER A 47 -7.73 9.43 -11.79
C SER A 47 -8.07 8.24 -10.91
N ARG A 48 -9.26 7.65 -11.11
CA ARG A 48 -9.68 6.47 -10.38
C ARG A 48 -8.76 5.25 -10.62
N PRO A 49 -8.36 4.92 -11.87
CA PRO A 49 -7.42 3.83 -12.11
C PRO A 49 -6.09 4.00 -11.36
N ILE A 50 -5.51 5.20 -11.38
CA ILE A 50 -4.25 5.47 -10.68
C ILE A 50 -4.44 5.36 -9.16
N GLN A 51 -5.50 5.96 -8.62
CA GLN A 51 -5.79 5.88 -7.19
C GLN A 51 -6.03 4.43 -6.73
N GLN A 52 -6.59 3.58 -7.59
CA GLN A 52 -6.73 2.14 -7.32
C GLN A 52 -5.37 1.44 -7.35
N ALA A 53 -4.55 1.68 -8.38
CA ALA A 53 -3.20 1.11 -8.49
C ALA A 53 -2.28 1.52 -7.32
N LEU A 54 -2.44 2.74 -6.80
CA LEU A 54 -1.72 3.27 -5.63
C LEU A 54 -2.26 2.78 -4.29
N PHE A 55 -3.24 1.89 -4.29
CA PHE A 55 -3.92 1.41 -3.10
C PHE A 55 -4.68 2.50 -2.31
N ILE A 56 -4.93 3.69 -2.87
CA ILE A 56 -5.63 4.79 -2.17
C ILE A 56 -7.15 4.62 -2.26
N GLN A 57 -7.65 4.15 -3.41
CA GLN A 57 -9.07 3.85 -3.61
C GLN A 57 -9.28 2.35 -3.81
N PRO A 58 -10.38 1.78 -3.30
CA PRO A 58 -10.67 0.38 -3.51
C PRO A 58 -11.07 0.09 -4.96
N PHE A 59 -10.59 -1.02 -5.53
CA PHE A 59 -11.26 -1.64 -6.68
C PHE A 59 -12.15 -2.79 -6.22
N ARG A 60 -13.29 -2.95 -6.89
CA ARG A 60 -14.20 -4.06 -6.66
C ARG A 60 -13.70 -5.27 -7.44
N ARG A 61 -13.47 -6.39 -6.74
CA ARG A 61 -13.24 -7.68 -7.38
C ARG A 61 -14.45 -8.02 -8.25
N ARG A 62 -14.23 -8.28 -9.54
CA ARG A 62 -15.29 -8.72 -10.46
C ARG A 62 -15.53 -10.23 -10.38
N ASN A 63 -14.53 -11.01 -9.97
CA ASN A 63 -14.59 -12.47 -9.91
C ASN A 63 -14.29 -12.95 -8.47
N HIS A 64 -15.16 -13.80 -7.93
CA HIS A 64 -15.05 -14.40 -6.58
C HIS A 64 -14.03 -15.55 -6.50
N ASN A 65 -13.43 -15.95 -7.62
CA ASN A 65 -12.78 -17.24 -7.76
C ASN A 65 -11.30 -17.24 -7.31
N SER A 66 -10.70 -16.07 -7.09
CA SER A 66 -9.38 -15.96 -6.46
C SER A 66 -9.54 -15.54 -5.00
N SER A 67 -9.23 -16.45 -4.09
CA SER A 67 -9.40 -16.26 -2.65
C SER A 67 -8.40 -15.25 -2.04
N GLN A 68 -7.34 -14.89 -2.76
CA GLN A 68 -6.21 -14.14 -2.21
C GLN A 68 -6.19 -12.69 -2.67
N GLY A 69 -6.47 -11.73 -1.77
CA GLY A 69 -6.25 -10.31 -2.05
C GLY A 69 -4.77 -10.01 -2.33
N VAL A 70 -4.51 -8.99 -3.14
CA VAL A 70 -3.14 -8.48 -3.36
C VAL A 70 -2.79 -7.56 -2.20
N LEU A 71 -1.71 -7.85 -1.48
CA LEU A 71 -1.20 -6.97 -0.42
C LEU A 71 -0.53 -5.74 -1.02
N ASN A 72 -0.54 -4.63 -0.30
CA ASN A 72 0.18 -3.42 -0.70
C ASN A 72 1.70 -3.62 -0.54
N PRO A 73 2.49 -3.70 -1.62
CA PRO A 73 3.93 -3.98 -1.52
C PRO A 73 4.71 -2.90 -0.77
N LEU A 74 4.27 -1.64 -0.77
CA LEU A 74 4.94 -0.57 0.00
C LEU A 74 4.79 -0.80 1.51
N LEU A 75 3.61 -1.26 1.94
CA LEU A 75 3.36 -1.57 3.34
C LEU A 75 4.04 -2.86 3.77
N VAL A 76 4.07 -3.88 2.91
CA VAL A 76 4.79 -5.13 3.15
C VAL A 76 6.28 -4.86 3.38
N GLU A 77 6.89 -4.02 2.55
CA GLU A 77 8.30 -3.65 2.70
C GLU A 77 8.57 -2.76 3.92
N ALA A 78 7.66 -1.84 4.24
CA ALA A 78 7.82 -0.93 5.38
C ALA A 78 7.58 -1.61 6.75
N PHE A 79 6.67 -2.58 6.80
CA PHE A 79 6.21 -3.23 8.04
C PHE A 79 6.27 -4.77 7.94
N PRO A 80 7.43 -5.35 7.62
CA PRO A 80 7.55 -6.77 7.30
C PRO A 80 7.03 -7.68 8.43
N GLY A 81 7.32 -7.37 9.69
CA GLY A 81 6.85 -8.15 10.84
C GLY A 81 5.33 -8.25 10.96
N ILE A 82 4.55 -7.31 10.39
CA ILE A 82 3.07 -7.39 10.36
C ILE A 82 2.60 -8.41 9.33
N PHE A 83 3.24 -8.45 8.16
CA PHE A 83 2.77 -9.22 7.00
C PHE A 83 3.34 -10.64 6.92
N GLN A 84 4.50 -10.89 7.53
CA GLN A 84 5.18 -12.19 7.51
C GLN A 84 4.35 -13.30 8.19
N ARG A 85 3.45 -12.97 9.13
CA ARG A 85 2.56 -13.95 9.77
C ARG A 85 1.50 -14.56 8.85
N ASN A 86 1.34 -14.07 7.62
CA ASN A 86 0.36 -14.62 6.70
C ASN A 86 0.88 -15.91 6.07
N SER A 87 0.57 -17.06 6.67
CA SER A 87 0.96 -18.39 6.20
C SER A 87 0.46 -18.74 4.79
N THR A 88 -0.57 -18.05 4.29
CA THR A 88 -1.09 -18.25 2.92
C THR A 88 -0.22 -17.60 1.84
N VAL A 89 0.61 -16.62 2.23
CA VAL A 89 1.53 -15.88 1.33
C VAL A 89 2.99 -16.20 1.67
N PHE A 90 3.28 -16.43 2.96
CA PHE A 90 4.61 -16.71 3.50
C PHE A 90 4.57 -17.95 4.41
N PRO A 91 4.52 -19.18 3.83
CA PRO A 91 4.41 -20.42 4.60
C PRO A 91 5.59 -20.67 5.56
N GLU A 92 6.76 -20.10 5.26
CA GLU A 92 7.99 -20.22 6.05
C GLU A 92 7.95 -19.49 7.41
N HIS A 93 6.95 -18.63 7.64
CA HIS A 93 6.91 -17.73 8.81
C HIS A 93 5.77 -18.05 9.79
N THR A 94 5.22 -19.27 9.75
CA THR A 94 4.08 -19.69 10.57
C THR A 94 4.29 -19.50 12.08
N GLU A 95 5.54 -19.58 12.56
CA GLU A 95 5.91 -19.41 13.99
C GLU A 95 6.49 -18.02 14.32
N SER A 96 6.44 -17.07 13.37
CA SER A 96 7.09 -15.77 13.56
C SER A 96 6.31 -14.89 14.54
N LYS A 97 6.95 -14.56 15.68
CA LYS A 97 6.43 -13.57 16.65
C LYS A 97 6.34 -12.19 15.98
N LEU A 98 5.37 -11.35 16.35
CA LEU A 98 5.38 -9.94 15.92
C LEU A 98 6.63 -9.27 16.51
N THR A 99 7.60 -9.00 15.65
CA THR A 99 8.85 -8.34 16.06
C THR A 99 8.90 -6.94 15.46
N PHE A 100 8.74 -5.93 16.32
CA PHE A 100 8.70 -4.51 15.95
C PHE A 100 10.08 -3.98 15.50
N ASP A 101 11.16 -4.65 15.88
CA ASP A 101 12.53 -4.36 15.45
C ASP A 101 12.73 -4.53 13.93
N THR A 102 11.81 -5.20 13.23
CA THR A 102 11.83 -5.33 11.78
C THR A 102 11.35 -4.06 11.07
N PHE A 103 10.67 -3.15 11.78
CA PHE A 103 10.09 -1.97 11.17
C PHE A 103 11.14 -0.92 10.89
N HIS A 104 11.09 -0.33 9.70
CA HIS A 104 12.10 0.63 9.27
C HIS A 104 12.15 1.88 10.18
N MET A 105 11.01 2.29 10.74
CA MET A 105 10.93 3.39 11.72
C MET A 105 11.52 3.04 13.08
N VAL A 106 11.55 1.76 13.46
CA VAL A 106 12.12 1.32 14.75
C VAL A 106 13.63 1.16 14.63
N ARG A 107 14.12 0.64 13.50
CA ARG A 107 15.54 0.49 13.21
C ARG A 107 16.26 1.83 13.04
N ASP A 108 15.60 2.82 12.46
CA ASP A 108 16.17 4.13 12.15
C ASP A 108 15.31 5.24 12.78
N PRO A 109 15.72 5.77 13.96
CA PRO A 109 14.99 6.82 14.66
C PRO A 109 14.76 8.09 13.83
N THR A 110 15.61 8.36 12.82
CA THR A 110 15.45 9.54 11.95
C THR A 110 14.22 9.40 11.04
N LYS A 111 13.83 8.16 10.71
CA LYS A 111 12.68 7.86 9.88
C LYS A 111 11.36 7.86 10.64
N THR A 112 11.39 7.73 11.97
CA THR A 112 10.19 7.80 12.82
C THR A 112 9.33 9.01 12.51
N GLY A 113 9.97 10.19 12.41
CA GLY A 113 9.27 11.44 12.10
C GLY A 113 8.59 11.42 10.73
N ILE A 114 9.13 10.71 9.75
CA ILE A 114 8.58 10.59 8.39
C ILE A 114 7.34 9.70 8.39
N TYR A 115 7.41 8.54 9.05
CA TYR A 115 6.27 7.63 9.16
C TYR A 115 5.12 8.23 9.98
N MET A 116 5.43 9.05 10.99
CA MET A 116 4.45 9.69 11.87
C MET A 116 3.80 10.96 11.30
N ARG A 117 4.21 11.43 10.11
CA ARG A 117 3.58 12.61 9.48
C ARG A 117 2.09 12.37 9.24
N GLU A 118 1.27 13.35 9.60
CA GLU A 118 -0.18 13.32 9.39
C GLU A 118 -0.55 13.03 7.93
N ASN A 119 0.16 13.69 7.01
CA ASN A 119 -0.06 13.59 5.57
C ASN A 119 0.78 12.50 4.88
N ALA A 120 1.32 11.53 5.63
CA ALA A 120 2.07 10.43 5.03
C ALA A 120 1.13 9.58 4.17
N SER A 121 1.44 9.42 2.88
CA SER A 121 0.55 8.76 1.90
C SER A 121 0.10 7.36 2.33
N TRP A 122 0.98 6.62 3.02
CA TRP A 122 0.70 5.26 3.49
C TRP A 122 -0.50 5.19 4.46
N ARG A 123 -0.80 6.25 5.22
CA ARG A 123 -1.94 6.31 6.15
C ARG A 123 -3.29 6.23 5.45
N ARG A 124 -3.32 6.61 4.17
CA ARG A 124 -4.52 6.60 3.32
C ARG A 124 -4.55 5.40 2.38
N MET A 125 -3.53 4.56 2.41
CA MET A 125 -3.46 3.38 1.56
C MET A 125 -4.13 2.18 2.21
N LEU A 126 -4.76 1.38 1.37
CA LEU A 126 -5.32 0.10 1.72
C LEU A 126 -4.19 -0.91 1.93
N VAL A 127 -4.37 -1.76 2.94
CA VAL A 127 -3.47 -2.87 3.27
C VAL A 127 -3.48 -3.94 2.19
N GLN A 128 -4.65 -4.19 1.61
CA GLN A 128 -4.85 -5.14 0.53
C GLN A 128 -5.97 -4.70 -0.40
N GLN A 129 -5.97 -5.25 -1.62
CA GLN A 129 -7.05 -5.09 -2.58
C GLN A 129 -7.49 -6.42 -3.21
N PRO A 130 -8.80 -6.65 -3.37
CA PRO A 130 -9.90 -5.80 -2.92
C PRO A 130 -9.94 -5.67 -1.38
N PRO A 131 -10.67 -4.68 -0.83
CA PRO A 131 -10.76 -4.49 0.62
C PRO A 131 -11.16 -5.77 1.36
N ALA A 132 -10.59 -5.97 2.55
CA ALA A 132 -10.98 -7.06 3.43
C ALA A 132 -12.47 -6.96 3.77
N ARG A 133 -13.16 -8.10 3.78
CA ARG A 133 -14.59 -8.21 4.13
C ARG A 133 -14.81 -8.74 5.55
N ALA A 134 -13.75 -9.18 6.22
CA ALA A 134 -13.78 -9.68 7.59
C ALA A 134 -12.50 -9.24 8.29
N LEU A 135 -12.57 -9.02 9.60
CA LEU A 135 -11.45 -8.64 10.45
C LEU A 135 -11.30 -9.67 11.57
N GLY A 136 -10.08 -10.12 11.82
CA GLY A 136 -9.75 -10.93 12.98
C GLY A 136 -8.99 -10.10 14.01
N ILE A 137 -9.36 -10.21 15.28
CA ILE A 137 -8.61 -9.66 16.41
C ILE A 137 -7.76 -10.79 16.97
N VAL A 138 -6.44 -10.62 16.91
CA VAL A 138 -5.48 -11.50 17.58
C VAL A 138 -5.05 -10.84 18.88
N SER A 139 -5.37 -11.47 20.00
CA SER A 139 -4.95 -11.06 21.33
C SER A 139 -3.82 -11.98 21.81
N HIS A 140 -2.73 -11.37 22.26
CA HIS A 140 -1.64 -12.06 22.95
C HIS A 140 -1.81 -11.80 24.43
N ILE A 141 -2.17 -12.83 25.20
CA ILE A 141 -2.22 -12.76 26.67
C ILE A 141 -0.93 -13.40 27.17
N GLY A 142 -0.07 -12.61 27.81
CA GLY A 142 1.07 -13.13 28.56
C GLY A 142 0.62 -13.44 29.99
N ASP A 143 0.79 -14.67 30.44
CA ASP A 143 0.71 -15.07 31.84
C ASP A 143 2.08 -15.54 32.33
N ASP A 144 2.23 -15.76 33.64
CA ASP A 144 3.49 -16.20 34.25
C ASP A 144 3.99 -17.56 33.70
N THR A 145 3.17 -18.28 32.92
CA THR A 145 3.49 -19.58 32.33
C THR A 145 3.75 -19.53 30.82
N GLY A 146 3.53 -18.40 30.14
CA GLY A 146 3.83 -18.23 28.72
C GLY A 146 2.92 -17.23 27.98
N PHE A 147 2.99 -17.25 26.64
CA PHE A 147 2.13 -16.45 25.78
C PHE A 147 1.04 -17.33 25.17
N ARG A 148 -0.23 -16.96 25.35
CA ARG A 148 -1.37 -17.60 24.69
C ARG A 148 -1.96 -16.67 23.64
N GLU A 149 -2.10 -17.17 22.41
CA GLU A 149 -2.75 -16.44 21.32
C GLU A 149 -4.24 -16.82 21.25
N ARG A 150 -5.12 -15.81 21.21
CA ARG A 150 -6.55 -15.98 20.89
C ARG A 150 -6.88 -15.16 19.66
N CYS A 151 -7.49 -15.79 18.66
CA CYS A 151 -7.98 -15.13 17.46
C CYS A 151 -9.51 -15.16 17.45
N GLU A 152 -10.15 -13.99 17.38
CA GLU A 152 -11.59 -13.84 17.23
C GLU A 152 -11.89 -13.14 15.91
N ILE A 153 -12.63 -13.79 15.01
CA ILE A 153 -13.01 -13.21 13.72
C ILE A 153 -14.34 -12.47 13.89
N GLN A 154 -14.31 -11.15 13.70
CA GLN A 154 -15.50 -10.36 13.49
C GLN A 154 -15.85 -10.36 12.01
N VAL A 155 -16.97 -11.03 11.69
CA VAL A 155 -17.60 -10.90 10.38
C VAL A 155 -18.40 -9.61 10.38
N SER A 156 -18.10 -8.72 9.44
CA SER A 156 -18.84 -7.46 9.24
C SER A 156 -20.18 -7.70 8.56
#